data_AF-A0A0G1P2K3-F1
#
_entry.id   AF-A0A0G1P2K3-F1
#
_cell.length_a   1.000
_cell.length_b   1.000
_cell.length_c   1.000
_cell.angle_alpha   90.00
_cell.angle_beta   90.00
_cell.angle_gamma   90.00
#
_symmetry.space_group_name_H-M   'P 1'
#
loop_
_entity.id
_entity.type
_entity.pdbx_description
1 polymer ?
#
loop_
_entity_poly.entity_id
_entity_poly.type
_entity_poly.pdbx_seq_one_letter_code
_entity_poly.pdbx_strand_id
1 'polypeptide(L)'
;MGKWLVAGLVAMGVSIFVISLYLASITGVMQKMGLVGGDVSRAVKQEVLVEVVAEAGGIPQCDYWEAVKMIPQYLTTSPSRRIKLGLQMGEVRIACGVVYSLQGNVERGVYTLIKGLYYERTNTQELLKLVESDKQNCVLFSADRNYGYVEAFIEASEGNARIAVENLYREVGEVRGSVAERCIDEVGREF
;
A
#
# COMPACT_ATOMS: atom_id res chain seq x y z
N MET A 1 -37.77 -1.66 -23.85
CA MET A 1 -37.77 -1.33 -22.41
C MET A 1 -37.18 -2.43 -21.52
N GLY A 2 -37.59 -3.70 -21.64
CA GLY A 2 -37.13 -4.79 -20.74
C GLY A 2 -35.62 -5.07 -20.69
N LYS A 3 -34.88 -4.97 -21.81
CA LYS A 3 -33.43 -5.24 -21.84
C LYS A 3 -32.60 -4.26 -21.01
N TRP A 4 -32.98 -2.98 -20.99
CA TRP A 4 -32.29 -1.94 -20.20
C TRP A 4 -32.56 -2.10 -18.70
N LEU A 5 -33.75 -2.55 -18.33
CA LEU A 5 -34.13 -2.85 -16.95
C LEU A 5 -33.36 -4.06 -16.41
N VAL A 6 -33.26 -5.13 -17.21
CA VAL A 6 -32.44 -6.31 -16.88
C VAL A 6 -30.96 -5.93 -16.78
N ALA A 7 -30.42 -5.17 -17.74
CA ALA A 7 -29.04 -4.70 -17.68
C ALA A 7 -28.75 -3.83 -16.44
N GLY A 8 -29.69 -2.94 -16.08
CA GLY A 8 -29.58 -2.12 -14.87
C GLY A 8 -29.58 -2.94 -13.59
N LEU A 9 -30.45 -3.95 -13.49
CA LEU A 9 -30.49 -4.88 -12.35
C LEU A 9 -29.20 -5.72 -12.25
N VAL A 10 -28.67 -6.19 -13.38
CA VAL A 10 -27.38 -6.92 -13.41
C VAL A 10 -26.24 -6.01 -12.98
N ALA A 11 -26.17 -4.77 -13.48
CA ALA A 11 -25.13 -3.82 -13.10
C ALA A 11 -25.19 -3.47 -11.60
N MET A 12 -26.39 -3.27 -11.05
CA MET A 12 -26.59 -3.09 -9.61
C MET A 12 -26.14 -4.32 -8.82
N GLY A 13 -26.54 -5.52 -9.24
CA GLY A 13 -26.15 -6.77 -8.59
C GLY A 13 -24.63 -6.95 -8.55
N VAL A 14 -23.95 -6.72 -9.67
CA VAL A 14 -22.48 -6.76 -9.74
C VAL A 14 -21.85 -5.71 -8.83
N SER A 15 -22.37 -4.48 -8.81
CA SER A 15 -21.85 -3.41 -7.97
C SER A 15 -21.98 -3.74 -6.47
N ILE A 16 -23.16 -4.20 -6.05
CA ILE A 16 -23.40 -4.62 -4.66
C ILE A 16 -22.48 -5.77 -4.28
N PHE A 17 -22.31 -6.75 -5.18
CA PHE A 17 -21.43 -7.90 -4.95
C PHE A 17 -19.97 -7.47 -4.76
N VAL A 18 -19.46 -6.60 -5.63
CA VAL A 18 -18.09 -6.06 -5.54
C VAL A 18 -17.89 -5.27 -4.26
N ILE A 19 -18.84 -4.40 -3.89
CA ILE A 19 -18.76 -3.62 -2.64
C ILE A 19 -18.80 -4.53 -1.42
N SER A 20 -19.70 -5.52 -1.41
CA SER A 20 -19.83 -6.47 -0.30
C SER A 20 -18.56 -7.31 -0.12
N LEU A 21 -17.98 -7.79 -1.22
CA LEU A 21 -16.69 -8.48 -1.19
C LEU A 21 -15.56 -7.59 -0.67
N TYR A 22 -15.53 -6.32 -1.06
CA TYR A 22 -14.52 -5.38 -0.58
C TYR A 22 -14.65 -5.14 0.92
N LEU A 23 -15.86 -4.90 1.42
CA LEU A 23 -16.13 -4.75 2.86
C LEU A 23 -15.79 -6.02 3.65
N ALA A 24 -16.13 -7.19 3.12
CA ALA A 24 -15.77 -8.48 3.72
C ALA A 24 -14.25 -8.71 3.75
N SER A 25 -13.53 -8.27 2.70
CA SER A 25 -12.07 -8.33 2.68
C SER A 25 -11.45 -7.41 3.73
N ILE A 26 -11.99 -6.21 3.92
CA ILE A 26 -11.53 -5.30 4.98
C ILE A 26 -11.74 -5.95 6.34
N THR A 27 -12.97 -6.35 6.66
CA THR A 27 -13.28 -6.93 7.97
C THR A 27 -12.48 -8.19 8.25
N GLY A 28 -12.32 -9.09 7.27
CA GLY A 28 -11.54 -10.31 7.45
C GLY A 28 -10.04 -10.05 7.66
N VAL A 29 -9.45 -9.10 6.94
CA VAL A 29 -8.02 -8.73 7.11
C VAL A 29 -7.81 -8.03 8.44
N MET A 30 -8.68 -7.08 8.79
CA MET A 30 -8.62 -6.36 10.06
C MET A 30 -8.80 -7.30 11.25
N GLN A 31 -9.72 -8.27 11.19
CA GLN A 31 -9.88 -9.32 12.21
C GLN A 31 -8.63 -10.18 12.38
N LYS A 32 -8.00 -10.63 11.30
CA LYS A 32 -6.76 -11.42 11.37
C LYS A 32 -5.60 -10.66 12.03
N MET A 33 -5.60 -9.33 11.92
CA MET A 33 -4.57 -8.48 12.50
C MET A 33 -4.93 -7.99 13.91
N GLY A 34 -6.03 -8.47 14.50
CA GLY A 34 -6.49 -8.02 15.82
C GLY A 34 -7.02 -6.58 15.83
N LEU A 35 -7.32 -6.03 14.65
CA LEU A 35 -7.82 -4.67 14.44
C LEU A 35 -9.35 -4.67 14.40
N VAL A 36 -10.01 -5.05 15.50
CA VAL A 36 -11.47 -5.20 15.55
C VAL A 36 -12.09 -4.14 16.46
N GLY A 37 -13.00 -3.33 15.93
CA GLY A 37 -13.87 -2.45 16.71
C GLY A 37 -13.32 -1.05 16.98
N GLY A 38 -13.98 -0.32 17.89
CA GLY A 38 -13.79 1.11 18.16
C GLY A 38 -12.42 1.54 18.69
N ASP A 39 -11.48 0.61 18.86
CA ASP A 39 -10.09 0.89 19.22
C ASP A 39 -9.30 1.41 18.01
N VAL A 40 -9.62 0.94 16.79
CA VAL A 40 -8.94 1.38 15.56
C VAL A 40 -9.37 2.79 15.14
N SER A 41 -10.64 3.12 15.30
CA SER A 41 -11.16 4.44 14.92
C SER A 41 -10.59 5.59 15.76
N ARG A 42 -10.05 5.28 16.95
CA ARG A 42 -9.34 6.22 17.83
C ARG A 42 -7.83 5.99 17.85
N ALA A 43 -7.33 5.01 17.11
CA ALA A 43 -5.91 4.65 17.13
C ALA A 43 -5.01 5.72 16.52
N VAL A 44 -5.56 6.67 15.76
CA VAL A 44 -4.80 7.73 15.11
C VAL A 44 -5.18 9.08 15.71
N LYS A 45 -4.20 9.78 16.29
CA LYS A 45 -4.35 11.15 16.76
C LYS A 45 -4.29 12.08 15.55
N GLN A 46 -5.45 12.59 15.11
CA GLN A 46 -5.55 13.39 13.89
C GLN A 46 -4.69 14.65 13.91
N GLU A 47 -4.63 15.35 15.04
CA GLU A 47 -3.83 16.58 15.20
C GLU A 47 -2.34 16.29 14.97
N VAL A 48 -1.83 15.22 15.57
CA VAL A 48 -0.46 14.74 15.38
C VAL A 48 -0.24 14.30 13.92
N LEU A 49 -1.18 13.58 13.33
CA LEU A 49 -1.04 13.14 11.94
C LEU A 49 -0.93 14.32 10.96
N VAL A 50 -1.70 15.39 11.17
CA VAL A 50 -1.64 16.59 10.33
C VAL A 50 -0.26 17.25 10.44
N GLU A 51 0.26 17.41 11.65
CA GLU A 51 1.56 18.01 11.93
C GLU A 51 2.69 17.21 11.28
N VAL A 52 2.79 15.92 11.57
CA VAL A 52 3.90 15.08 11.09
C VAL A 52 3.82 14.85 9.57
N VAL A 53 2.61 14.82 8.97
CA VAL A 53 2.47 14.78 7.51
C VAL A 53 2.93 16.09 6.86
N ALA A 54 2.71 17.24 7.51
CA ALA A 54 3.23 18.51 7.01
C ALA A 54 4.77 18.53 7.01
N GLU A 55 5.40 17.96 8.04
CA GLU A 55 6.85 17.79 8.13
C GLU A 55 7.41 16.80 7.10
N ALA A 56 6.66 15.73 6.80
CA ALA A 56 7.03 14.71 5.82
C ALA A 56 6.91 15.17 4.35
N GLY A 57 6.49 16.41 4.09
CA GLY A 57 6.39 16.98 2.73
C GLY A 57 4.97 17.40 2.32
N GLY A 58 4.02 17.48 3.26
CA GLY A 58 2.66 17.93 3.02
C GLY A 58 1.67 16.80 2.70
N ILE A 59 0.38 17.15 2.59
CA ILE A 59 -0.70 16.18 2.36
C ILE A 59 -0.48 15.47 1.01
N PRO A 60 -0.30 14.14 0.98
CA PRO A 60 -0.07 13.43 -0.26
C PRO A 60 -1.30 13.42 -1.15
N GLN A 61 -1.09 13.36 -2.47
CA GLN A 61 -2.19 13.14 -3.41
C GLN A 61 -2.63 11.67 -3.35
N CYS A 62 -3.93 11.44 -3.16
CA CYS A 62 -4.52 10.12 -3.24
C CYS A 62 -5.30 9.96 -4.55
N ASP A 63 -4.67 9.33 -5.55
CA ASP A 63 -5.38 8.82 -6.74
C ASP A 63 -5.61 7.31 -6.63
N TYR A 64 -6.58 6.92 -5.78
CA TYR A 64 -6.94 5.51 -5.64
C TYR A 64 -7.36 4.86 -6.98
N TRP A 65 -7.91 5.66 -7.90
CA TRP A 65 -8.37 5.17 -9.19
C TRP A 65 -7.18 4.76 -10.08
N GLU A 66 -6.07 5.48 -10.00
CA GLU A 66 -4.81 5.08 -10.62
C GLU A 66 -4.36 3.70 -10.15
N ALA A 67 -4.36 3.45 -8.83
CA ALA A 67 -4.02 2.13 -8.29
C ALA A 67 -4.96 1.02 -8.78
N VAL A 68 -6.27 1.30 -8.95
CA VAL A 68 -7.24 0.31 -9.45
C VAL A 68 -7.03 0.00 -10.92
N LYS A 69 -6.74 1.01 -11.75
CA LYS A 69 -6.49 0.82 -13.19
C LYS A 69 -5.25 -0.01 -13.48
N MET A 70 -4.27 -0.01 -12.57
CA MET A 70 -3.06 -0.81 -12.71
C MET A 70 -3.29 -2.31 -12.47
N ILE A 71 -4.38 -2.70 -11.78
CA ILE A 71 -4.63 -4.11 -11.39
C ILE A 71 -4.70 -5.06 -12.60
N PRO A 72 -5.48 -4.80 -13.67
CA PRO A 72 -5.53 -5.71 -14.82
C PRO A 72 -4.17 -5.91 -15.49
N GLN A 73 -3.37 -4.83 -15.58
CA GLN A 73 -2.02 -4.90 -16.16
C GLN A 73 -1.07 -5.67 -15.23
N TYR A 74 -1.17 -5.46 -13.92
CA TYR A 74 -0.37 -6.19 -12.93
C TYR A 74 -0.59 -7.70 -13.00
N LEU A 75 -1.82 -8.15 -13.24
CA LEU A 75 -2.17 -9.58 -13.31
C LEU A 75 -1.70 -10.28 -14.59
N THR A 76 -1.42 -9.53 -15.66
CA THR A 76 -1.20 -10.07 -17.01
C THR A 76 0.19 -9.80 -17.58
N THR A 77 1.03 -9.04 -16.86
CA THR A 77 2.34 -8.62 -17.35
C THR A 77 3.50 -9.53 -16.92
N SER A 78 4.66 -9.37 -17.56
CA SER A 78 5.91 -10.05 -17.20
C SER A 78 6.43 -9.67 -15.79
N PRO A 79 7.25 -10.52 -15.14
CA PRO A 79 7.70 -10.32 -13.76
C PRO A 79 8.34 -8.94 -13.48
N SER A 80 9.24 -8.47 -14.35
CA SER A 80 9.92 -7.18 -14.18
C SER A 80 8.95 -5.99 -14.22
N ARG A 81 7.98 -6.03 -15.15
CA ARG A 81 6.93 -5.00 -15.24
C ARG A 81 5.94 -5.11 -14.10
N ARG A 82 5.65 -6.33 -13.63
CA ARG A 82 4.77 -6.59 -12.48
C ARG A 82 5.35 -5.98 -11.21
N ILE A 83 6.66 -6.15 -10.97
CA ILE A 83 7.36 -5.53 -9.84
C ILE A 83 7.19 -4.01 -9.89
N LYS A 84 7.49 -3.37 -11.02
CA LYS A 84 7.34 -1.90 -11.15
C LYS A 84 5.91 -1.43 -10.88
N LEU A 85 4.90 -2.10 -11.45
CA LEU A 85 3.50 -1.77 -11.20
C LEU A 85 3.08 -2.03 -9.76
N GLY A 86 3.55 -3.12 -9.15
CA GLY A 86 3.27 -3.46 -7.76
C GLY A 86 3.83 -2.41 -6.81
N LEU A 87 5.06 -1.99 -7.05
CA LEU A 87 5.75 -0.92 -6.33
C LEU A 87 5.05 0.45 -6.48
N GLN A 88 4.52 0.78 -7.66
CA GLN A 88 3.72 1.99 -7.88
C GLN A 88 2.36 1.92 -7.17
N MET A 89 1.67 0.78 -7.26
CA MET A 89 0.41 0.55 -6.54
C MET A 89 0.60 0.62 -5.01
N GLY A 90 1.75 0.14 -4.50
CA GLY A 90 2.12 0.23 -3.11
C GLY A 90 2.17 1.68 -2.62
N GLU A 91 2.90 2.51 -3.36
CA GLU A 91 3.07 3.94 -3.09
C GLU A 91 1.75 4.71 -3.08
N VAL A 92 0.93 4.56 -4.14
CA VAL A 92 -0.39 5.21 -4.23
C VAL A 92 -1.29 4.78 -3.06
N ARG A 93 -1.22 3.51 -2.64
CA ARG A 93 -1.99 3.01 -1.50
C ARG A 93 -1.48 3.55 -0.17
N ILE A 94 -0.18 3.73 0.00
CA ILE A 94 0.39 4.36 1.20
C ILE A 94 -0.13 5.79 1.32
N ALA A 95 -0.01 6.59 0.25
CA ALA A 95 -0.54 7.94 0.18
C ALA A 95 -2.05 8.00 0.50
N CYS A 96 -2.84 7.15 -0.15
CA CYS A 96 -4.27 7.06 0.12
C CYS A 96 -4.61 6.62 1.54
N GLY A 97 -3.83 5.72 2.14
CA GLY A 97 -4.02 5.28 3.51
C GLY A 97 -3.91 6.42 4.52
N VAL A 98 -2.92 7.30 4.32
CA VAL A 98 -2.75 8.52 5.12
C VAL A 98 -3.89 9.50 4.90
N VAL A 99 -4.27 9.76 3.65
CA VAL A 99 -5.39 10.68 3.32
C VAL A 99 -6.71 10.21 3.93
N TYR A 100 -7.05 8.92 3.83
CA TYR A 100 -8.27 8.40 4.46
C TYR A 100 -8.25 8.56 5.98
N SER A 101 -7.10 8.39 6.62
CA SER A 101 -6.93 8.60 8.06
C SER A 101 -7.11 10.07 8.46
N LEU A 102 -6.54 10.99 7.69
CA LEU A 102 -6.72 12.44 7.84
C LEU A 102 -8.20 12.85 7.70
N GLN A 103 -8.96 12.17 6.83
CA GLN A 103 -10.40 12.39 6.64
C GLN A 103 -11.27 11.75 7.73
N GLY A 104 -10.67 11.14 8.76
CA GLY A 104 -11.39 10.47 9.85
C GLY A 104 -11.85 9.05 9.53
N ASN A 105 -11.52 8.53 8.34
CA ASN A 105 -11.78 7.14 7.98
C ASN A 105 -10.57 6.25 8.31
N VAL A 106 -10.25 6.18 9.60
CA VAL A 106 -9.03 5.53 10.12
C VAL A 106 -8.97 4.05 9.77
N GLU A 107 -10.07 3.30 9.90
CA GLU A 107 -10.09 1.86 9.57
C GLU A 107 -9.73 1.60 8.11
N ARG A 108 -10.33 2.38 7.18
CA ARG A 108 -9.99 2.29 5.76
C ARG A 108 -8.57 2.77 5.48
N GLY A 109 -8.11 3.79 6.20
CA GLY A 109 -6.76 4.32 6.13
C GLY A 109 -5.72 3.26 6.48
N VAL A 110 -5.82 2.67 7.67
CA VAL A 110 -4.97 1.57 8.16
C VAL A 110 -4.97 0.41 7.17
N TYR A 111 -6.15 -0.06 6.74
CA TYR A 111 -6.24 -1.15 5.78
C TYR A 111 -5.54 -0.83 4.46
N THR A 112 -5.72 0.39 3.95
CA THR A 112 -5.16 0.79 2.65
C THR A 112 -3.64 0.95 2.75
N LEU A 113 -3.15 1.51 3.86
CA LEU A 113 -1.72 1.61 4.18
C LEU A 113 -1.06 0.24 4.29
N ILE A 114 -1.65 -0.68 5.05
CA ILE A 114 -1.16 -2.06 5.19
C ILE A 114 -1.13 -2.75 3.82
N LYS A 115 -2.18 -2.60 3.01
CA LYS A 115 -2.16 -3.13 1.63
C LYS A 115 -1.01 -2.54 0.81
N GLY A 116 -0.75 -1.23 0.93
CA GLY A 116 0.37 -0.59 0.26
C GLY A 116 1.71 -1.22 0.65
N LEU A 117 1.97 -1.36 1.96
CA LEU A 117 3.17 -2.01 2.48
C LEU A 117 3.29 -3.49 2.08
N TYR A 118 2.19 -4.23 1.95
CA TYR A 118 2.22 -5.59 1.40
C TYR A 118 2.66 -5.61 -0.07
N TYR A 119 2.18 -4.68 -0.89
CA TYR A 119 2.67 -4.55 -2.26
C TYR A 119 4.17 -4.24 -2.28
N GLU A 120 4.64 -3.32 -1.43
CA GLU A 120 6.08 -3.04 -1.27
C GLU A 120 6.87 -4.30 -0.92
N ARG A 121 6.47 -4.99 0.15
CA ARG A 121 7.16 -6.19 0.66
C ARG A 121 7.22 -7.27 -0.40
N THR A 122 6.06 -7.67 -0.94
CA THR A 122 5.98 -8.79 -1.90
C THR A 122 6.76 -8.50 -3.17
N ASN A 123 6.65 -7.30 -3.74
CA ASN A 123 7.34 -6.98 -4.99
C ASN A 123 8.85 -6.77 -4.77
N THR A 124 9.26 -6.27 -3.60
CA THR A 124 10.69 -6.22 -3.24
C THR A 124 11.26 -7.62 -3.01
N GLN A 125 10.49 -8.54 -2.42
CA GLN A 125 10.91 -9.95 -2.29
C GLN A 125 11.03 -10.65 -3.64
N GLU A 126 10.15 -10.35 -4.59
CA GLU A 126 10.28 -10.84 -5.97
C GLU A 126 11.52 -10.23 -6.65
N LEU A 127 11.77 -8.94 -6.46
CA LEU A 127 12.96 -8.27 -6.98
C LEU A 127 14.25 -8.90 -6.43
N LEU A 128 14.30 -9.21 -5.13
CA LEU A 128 15.46 -9.87 -4.52
C LEU A 128 15.83 -11.16 -5.26
N LYS A 129 14.84 -12.00 -5.57
CA LYS A 129 15.07 -13.25 -6.32
C LYS A 129 15.60 -13.01 -7.73
N LEU A 130 15.13 -11.95 -8.39
CA LEU A 130 15.62 -11.58 -9.72
C LEU A 130 17.06 -11.05 -9.66
N VAL A 131 17.38 -10.22 -8.68
CA VAL A 131 18.74 -9.67 -8.49
C VAL A 131 19.73 -10.76 -8.11
N GLU A 132 19.32 -11.75 -7.30
CA GLU A 132 20.14 -12.92 -6.97
C GLU A 132 20.46 -13.78 -8.20
N SER A 133 19.57 -13.79 -9.20
CA SER A 133 19.77 -14.53 -10.45
C SER A 133 20.58 -13.73 -11.48
N ASP A 134 20.33 -12.43 -11.57
CA ASP A 134 20.98 -11.50 -12.51
C ASP A 134 20.99 -10.07 -11.95
N LYS A 135 22.21 -9.56 -11.66
CA LYS A 135 22.45 -8.23 -11.11
C LYS A 135 21.94 -7.09 -12.01
N GLN A 136 21.73 -7.30 -13.32
CA GLN A 136 21.15 -6.25 -14.18
C GLN A 136 19.74 -5.82 -13.73
N ASN A 137 19.04 -6.67 -12.98
CA ASN A 137 17.73 -6.32 -12.41
C ASN A 137 17.82 -5.26 -11.30
N CYS A 138 19.01 -4.87 -10.83
CA CYS A 138 19.18 -3.76 -9.89
C CYS A 138 18.64 -2.42 -10.43
N VAL A 139 18.50 -2.25 -11.75
CA VAL A 139 17.83 -1.09 -12.37
C VAL A 139 16.36 -0.92 -11.94
N LEU A 140 15.74 -1.99 -11.42
CA LEU A 140 14.36 -1.95 -10.90
C LEU A 140 14.30 -1.51 -9.44
N PHE A 141 15.44 -1.45 -8.74
CA PHE A 141 15.53 -0.97 -7.38
C PHE A 141 15.68 0.55 -7.37
N SER A 142 14.88 1.23 -6.54
CA SER A 142 14.99 2.65 -6.27
C SER A 142 15.36 2.85 -4.81
N ALA A 143 16.48 3.52 -4.54
CA ALA A 143 16.94 3.84 -3.20
C ALA A 143 16.09 4.95 -2.55
N ASP A 144 15.62 5.91 -3.35
CA ASP A 144 14.97 7.16 -2.92
C ASP A 144 13.48 7.02 -2.58
N ARG A 145 13.04 5.85 -2.11
CA ARG A 145 11.65 5.64 -1.69
C ARG A 145 11.37 6.47 -0.43
N ASN A 146 10.47 7.44 -0.54
CA ASN A 146 10.03 8.23 0.60
C ASN A 146 9.02 7.43 1.46
N TYR A 147 9.47 6.99 2.63
CA TYR A 147 8.62 6.33 3.64
C TYR A 147 8.14 7.28 4.74
N GLY A 148 8.40 8.59 4.63
CA GLY A 148 8.02 9.59 5.63
C GLY A 148 6.52 9.61 5.94
N TYR A 149 5.66 9.26 4.98
CA TYR A 149 4.22 9.12 5.23
C TYR A 149 3.85 7.90 6.09
N VAL A 150 4.61 6.80 5.98
CA VAL A 150 4.43 5.62 6.83
C VAL A 150 4.92 5.94 8.24
N GLU A 151 6.06 6.61 8.36
CA GLU A 151 6.64 7.05 9.62
C GLU A 151 5.72 8.03 10.34
N ALA A 152 5.20 9.03 9.63
CA ALA A 152 4.20 9.97 10.13
C ALA A 152 2.94 9.27 10.63
N PHE A 153 2.48 8.25 9.90
CA PHE A 153 1.35 7.45 10.34
C PHE A 153 1.64 6.68 11.63
N ILE A 154 2.80 6.03 11.73
CA ILE A 154 3.21 5.26 12.92
C ILE A 154 3.33 6.19 14.13
N GLU A 155 3.92 7.37 13.95
CA GLU A 155 4.10 8.37 15.01
C GLU A 155 2.75 8.86 15.55
N ALA A 156 1.81 9.15 14.66
CA ALA A 156 0.47 9.58 15.03
C ALA A 156 -0.44 8.43 15.52
N SER A 157 0.03 7.18 15.49
CA SER A 157 -0.76 6.00 15.81
C SER A 157 -0.41 5.36 17.15
N GLU A 158 -1.39 4.71 17.76
CA GLU A 158 -1.27 3.90 18.96
C GLU A 158 -1.92 2.51 18.80
N GLY A 159 -1.70 1.65 19.81
CA GLY A 159 -2.34 0.33 19.90
C GLY A 159 -2.03 -0.60 18.73
N ASN A 160 -2.99 -1.46 18.40
CA ASN A 160 -2.80 -2.51 17.39
C ASN A 160 -2.57 -1.94 15.98
N ALA A 161 -3.15 -0.78 15.64
CA ALA A 161 -2.96 -0.16 14.33
C ALA A 161 -1.50 0.26 14.12
N ARG A 162 -0.90 0.91 15.13
CA ARG A 162 0.53 1.22 15.14
C ARG A 162 1.36 -0.06 14.98
N ILE A 163 1.14 -1.05 15.86
CA ILE A 163 1.92 -2.29 15.88
C ILE A 163 1.86 -3.02 14.53
N ALA A 164 0.67 -3.10 13.91
CA ALA A 164 0.50 -3.77 12.62
C ALA A 164 1.27 -3.07 11.50
N VAL A 165 1.19 -1.73 11.42
CA VAL A 165 1.89 -0.94 10.40
C VAL A 165 3.40 -0.95 10.65
N GLU A 166 3.84 -0.77 11.89
CA GLU A 166 5.26 -0.74 12.28
C GLU A 166 5.96 -2.09 12.00
N ASN A 167 5.32 -3.21 12.34
CA ASN A 167 5.87 -4.54 12.04
C ASN A 167 6.05 -4.74 10.53
N LEU A 168 5.03 -4.41 9.74
CA LEU A 168 5.09 -4.58 8.29
C LEU A 168 6.08 -3.60 7.65
N TYR A 169 6.20 -2.38 8.19
CA TYR A 169 7.19 -1.40 7.76
C TYR A 169 8.62 -1.92 7.97
N ARG A 170 8.91 -2.51 9.15
CA ARG A 170 10.20 -3.15 9.42
C ARG A 170 10.50 -4.30 8.46
N GLU A 171 9.52 -5.18 8.19
CA GLU A 171 9.67 -6.27 7.22
C GLU A 171 9.99 -5.76 5.81
N VAL A 172 9.37 -4.65 5.39
CA VAL A 172 9.70 -3.98 4.12
C VAL A 172 11.16 -3.50 4.15
N GLY A 173 11.57 -2.86 5.24
CA GLY A 173 12.94 -2.38 5.45
C GLY A 173 13.99 -3.49 5.36
N GLU A 174 13.76 -4.64 6.00
CA GLU A 174 14.66 -5.81 5.96
C GLU A 174 14.86 -6.35 4.54
N VAL A 175 13.76 -6.52 3.79
CA VAL A 175 13.82 -7.02 2.41
C VAL A 175 14.49 -6.00 1.49
N ARG A 176 14.18 -4.70 1.67
CA ARG A 176 14.82 -3.64 0.88
C ARG A 176 16.30 -3.51 1.17
N GLY A 177 16.70 -3.58 2.44
CA GLY A 177 18.10 -3.63 2.85
C GLY A 177 18.83 -4.80 2.19
N SER A 178 18.19 -5.98 2.16
CA SER A 178 18.72 -7.13 1.45
C SER A 178 18.93 -6.84 -0.03
N VAL A 179 17.96 -6.27 -0.76
CA VAL A 179 18.13 -5.90 -2.18
C VAL A 179 19.24 -4.86 -2.35
N ALA A 180 19.26 -3.84 -1.51
CA ALA A 180 20.26 -2.77 -1.55
C ALA A 180 21.68 -3.34 -1.43
N GLU A 181 21.94 -4.24 -0.48
CA GLU A 181 23.24 -4.91 -0.32
C GLU A 181 23.70 -5.62 -1.60
N ARG A 182 22.80 -6.28 -2.34
CA ARG A 182 23.17 -6.96 -3.61
C ARG A 182 23.42 -5.95 -4.74
N CYS A 183 22.83 -4.75 -4.66
CA CYS A 183 22.90 -3.72 -5.67
C CYS A 183 23.93 -2.62 -5.41
N ILE A 184 24.66 -2.66 -4.28
CA ILE A 184 25.68 -1.65 -3.89
C ILE A 184 26.68 -1.35 -5.01
N ASP A 185 27.14 -2.37 -5.75
CA ASP A 185 28.16 -2.19 -6.80
C ASP A 185 27.62 -1.56 -8.10
N GLU A 186 26.31 -1.62 -8.34
CA GLU A 186 25.68 -1.13 -9.57
C GLU A 186 25.11 0.29 -9.41
N VAL A 187 24.78 0.71 -8.19
CA VAL A 187 24.36 2.09 -7.88
C VAL A 187 25.53 3.09 -8.02
N GLY A 188 26.78 2.61 -7.97
CA GLY A 188 27.98 3.42 -8.15
C GLY A 188 28.49 3.58 -9.58
N ARG A 189 27.83 2.98 -10.60
CA ARG A 189 28.26 3.05 -12.02
C ARG A 189 27.57 4.13 -12.85
N GLU A 190 26.62 4.87 -12.29
CA GLU A 190 25.91 5.97 -12.98
C GLU A 190 26.46 7.37 -12.64
N PHE A 191 27.71 7.47 -12.15
CA PHE A 191 28.41 8.76 -12.00
C PHE A 191 29.74 8.78 -12.76
#